data_AF-A0A8J3RY43-F1
#
_entry.id   AF-A0A8J3RY43-F1
#
_cell.length_a   1.000
_cell.length_b   1.000
_cell.length_c   1.000
_cell.angle_alpha   90.00
_cell.angle_beta   90.00
_cell.angle_gamma   90.00
#
_symmetry.space_group_name_H-M   'P 1'
#
loop_
_entity.id
_entity.type
_entity.pdbx_description
1 polymer ?
#
loop_
_entity_poly.entity_id
_entity_poly.type
_entity_poly.pdbx_seq_one_letter_code
_entity_poly.pdbx_strand_id
1 'polypeptide(L)'
;MTRTAPVRRTGPVSAPRPDPAAVPPPDQTSASQPGPAPQTSASRPDPAAPADRRRSMTARAVLATAPGPGGRTVLATMRSAPPITLRRTGPGQVYLVATAAGPLGGDDLALDIDVAPGTALDVRSVASTLVLPGPRPGSAPEESSMTITARIGAGASLRFAPEPTVLAAGCRHRMTVRLELAPDARVLWREEIVFGRYGEAPGRCRTRFDAVVGGRPLLRQEFTVGDPAIDASPAVYGDARCVGGTLITGPPGTAGSGSLLAGEAVIGDGWAVLPLAGPGVLVSALAPDAAGLRRRLERGETAALPR
;
A
#
# COMPACT_ATOMS: atom_id res chain seq x y z
N MET A 1 -12.81 -67.91 -5.95
CA MET A 1 -12.60 -68.17 -4.51
C MET A 1 -11.13 -68.09 -4.19
N THR A 2 -10.64 -66.94 -3.73
CA THR A 2 -9.53 -66.81 -2.75
C THR A 2 -9.42 -65.35 -2.36
N ARG A 3 -9.61 -65.08 -1.07
CA ARG A 3 -9.65 -63.78 -0.41
C ARG A 3 -8.38 -63.69 0.42
N THR A 4 -7.56 -62.66 0.21
CA THR A 4 -6.36 -62.42 1.05
C THR A 4 -6.46 -61.05 1.71
N ALA A 5 -6.24 -61.06 3.02
CA ALA A 5 -6.51 -60.02 4.01
C ALA A 5 -5.40 -58.94 4.09
N PRO A 6 -5.67 -57.77 4.72
CA PRO A 6 -4.69 -56.69 4.86
C PRO A 6 -3.79 -56.84 6.10
N VAL A 7 -2.52 -56.48 5.94
CA VAL A 7 -1.48 -56.45 6.98
C VAL A 7 -1.58 -55.17 7.81
N ARG A 8 -1.75 -55.31 9.13
CA ARG A 8 -1.64 -54.23 10.13
C ARG A 8 -0.18 -53.80 10.30
N ARG A 9 0.09 -52.49 10.23
CA ARG A 9 1.34 -51.88 10.72
C ARG A 9 1.15 -51.40 12.17
N THR A 10 1.96 -51.92 13.07
CA THR A 10 2.12 -51.50 14.46
C THR A 10 3.12 -50.34 14.53
N GLY A 11 2.75 -49.26 15.21
CA GLY A 11 3.65 -48.14 15.51
C GLY A 11 4.49 -48.42 16.77
N PRO A 12 5.69 -47.83 16.92
CA PRO A 12 6.49 -47.98 18.12
C PRO A 12 6.09 -46.98 19.22
N VAL A 13 6.29 -47.47 20.45
CA VAL A 13 5.89 -46.97 21.77
C VAL A 13 6.85 -45.90 22.29
N SER A 14 6.31 -44.86 22.95
CA SER A 14 7.04 -43.80 23.66
C SER A 14 7.76 -44.32 24.91
N ALA A 15 9.01 -43.91 25.11
CA ALA A 15 9.77 -44.10 26.35
C ALA A 15 9.63 -42.87 27.30
N PRO A 16 9.63 -43.05 28.63
CA PRO A 16 9.46 -41.97 29.60
C PRO A 16 10.75 -41.18 29.86
N ARG A 17 10.61 -39.88 30.14
CA ARG A 17 11.69 -38.96 30.52
C ARG A 17 12.03 -39.08 32.02
N PRO A 18 13.31 -38.93 32.42
CA PRO A 18 13.70 -38.88 33.83
C PRO A 18 13.60 -37.46 34.42
N ASP A 19 13.20 -37.38 35.69
CA ASP A 19 13.19 -36.16 36.52
C ASP A 19 14.62 -35.69 36.86
N PRO A 20 14.91 -34.37 36.80
CA PRO A 20 16.16 -33.85 37.35
C PRO A 20 16.04 -33.56 38.86
N ALA A 21 16.96 -34.15 39.60
CA ALA A 21 17.16 -34.02 41.04
C ALA A 21 17.47 -32.58 41.49
N ALA A 22 17.02 -32.28 42.72
CA ALA A 22 17.21 -31.03 43.43
C ALA A 22 18.68 -30.74 43.77
N VAL A 23 19.09 -29.48 43.59
CA VAL A 23 20.41 -28.94 43.98
C VAL A 23 20.30 -28.36 45.40
N PRO A 24 21.21 -28.69 46.34
CA PRO A 24 21.19 -28.14 47.70
C PRO A 24 21.80 -26.73 47.76
N PRO A 25 21.43 -25.88 48.73
CA PRO A 25 21.95 -24.52 48.86
C PRO A 25 23.36 -24.52 49.49
N PRO A 26 24.24 -23.57 49.14
CA PRO A 26 25.53 -23.41 49.80
C PRO A 26 25.44 -22.59 51.10
N ASP A 27 26.38 -22.91 51.99
CA ASP A 27 26.56 -22.46 53.37
C ASP A 27 26.66 -20.94 53.56
N GLN A 28 26.05 -20.47 54.66
CA GLN A 28 26.22 -19.13 55.21
C GLN A 28 27.54 -19.06 55.99
N THR A 29 28.50 -18.28 55.48
CA THR A 29 29.66 -17.83 56.26
C THR A 29 29.66 -16.32 56.35
N SER A 30 29.59 -15.84 57.59
CA SER A 30 29.59 -14.43 57.97
C SER A 30 30.93 -13.78 57.64
N ALA A 31 30.91 -12.72 56.84
CA ALA A 31 32.03 -11.81 56.63
C ALA A 31 31.60 -10.37 56.92
N SER A 32 32.39 -9.73 57.78
CA SER A 32 32.22 -8.42 58.40
C SER A 32 32.14 -7.27 57.38
N GLN A 33 31.29 -6.27 57.65
CA GLN A 33 31.06 -5.10 56.79
C GLN A 33 32.27 -4.12 56.77
N PRO A 34 32.72 -3.66 55.59
CA PRO A 34 33.50 -2.43 55.45
C PRO A 34 32.58 -1.19 55.40
N GLY A 35 33.02 -0.09 56.02
CA GLY A 35 32.29 1.18 56.13
C GLY A 35 32.01 1.89 54.80
N PRO A 36 31.14 2.93 54.82
CA PRO A 36 30.59 3.49 53.59
C PRO A 36 31.63 4.31 52.81
N ALA A 37 31.75 4.00 51.51
CA ALA A 37 32.46 4.82 50.54
C ALA A 37 31.71 6.13 50.26
N PRO A 38 32.41 7.24 49.90
CA PRO A 38 31.78 8.53 49.67
C PRO A 38 30.82 8.47 48.47
N GLN A 39 29.58 8.93 48.71
CA GLN A 39 28.57 9.08 47.68
C GLN A 39 28.99 10.20 46.72
N THR A 40 29.46 9.83 45.54
CA THR A 40 29.50 10.75 44.40
C THR A 40 28.06 11.10 44.05
N SER A 41 27.69 12.35 44.24
CA SER A 41 26.40 12.90 43.84
C SER A 41 26.22 12.69 42.34
N ALA A 42 25.44 11.68 41.96
CA ALA A 42 24.91 11.59 40.62
C ALA A 42 24.05 12.83 40.40
N SER A 43 24.50 13.73 39.52
CA SER A 43 23.71 14.86 39.05
C SER A 43 22.36 14.35 38.59
N ARG A 44 21.28 14.84 39.21
CA ARG A 44 19.92 14.67 38.69
C ARG A 44 19.93 15.08 37.21
N PRO A 45 19.36 14.28 36.29
CA PRO A 45 19.18 14.77 34.93
C PRO A 45 18.28 16.00 34.97
N ASP A 46 18.74 17.06 34.31
CA ASP A 46 18.04 18.33 34.16
C ASP A 46 16.63 18.11 33.59
N PRO A 47 15.54 18.61 34.20
CA PRO A 47 14.18 18.46 33.67
C PRO A 47 13.89 19.48 32.56
N ALA A 48 14.85 19.69 31.66
CA ALA A 48 14.72 20.62 30.53
C ALA A 48 15.74 20.35 29.41
N ALA A 49 15.92 19.08 29.02
CA ALA A 49 16.41 18.82 27.68
C ALA A 49 15.29 19.19 26.69
N PRO A 50 15.51 20.08 25.68
CA PRO A 50 14.48 20.36 24.70
C PRO A 50 14.14 19.06 23.97
N ALA A 51 12.88 18.62 24.10
CA ALA A 51 12.35 17.50 23.35
C ALA A 51 12.66 17.70 21.85
N ASP A 52 13.34 16.71 21.27
CA ASP A 52 13.93 16.79 19.94
C ASP A 52 12.92 17.27 18.87
N ARG A 53 13.42 18.12 17.98
CA ARG A 53 12.72 19.16 17.20
C ARG A 53 12.30 18.71 15.79
N ARG A 54 11.97 17.44 15.54
CA ARG A 54 11.41 17.00 14.25
C ARG A 54 10.32 15.95 14.44
N ARG A 55 9.04 16.30 14.19
CA ARG A 55 7.89 15.36 14.30
C ARG A 55 7.07 15.19 13.02
N SER A 56 7.56 15.71 11.90
CA SER A 56 7.09 15.38 10.56
C SER A 56 8.19 14.64 9.82
N MET A 57 7.83 13.55 9.14
CA MET A 57 8.78 12.74 8.39
C MET A 57 8.79 13.14 6.92
N THR A 58 9.98 13.41 6.38
CA THR A 58 10.19 13.42 4.93
C THR A 58 10.83 12.10 4.51
N ALA A 59 10.11 11.29 3.74
CA ALA A 59 10.63 10.03 3.22
C ALA A 59 10.45 9.92 1.71
N ARG A 60 11.39 9.23 1.08
CA ARG A 60 11.41 9.00 -0.37
C ARG A 60 11.70 7.54 -0.65
N ALA A 61 10.96 6.97 -1.59
CA ALA A 61 11.23 5.66 -2.17
C ALA A 61 11.39 5.81 -3.68
N VAL A 62 12.36 5.12 -4.26
CA VAL A 62 12.66 5.15 -5.69
C VAL A 62 12.80 3.73 -6.19
N LEU A 63 12.08 3.42 -7.25
CA LEU A 63 12.04 2.12 -7.90
C LEU A 63 12.27 2.32 -9.40
N ALA A 64 13.34 1.73 -9.94
CA ALA A 64 13.61 1.80 -11.38
C ALA A 64 13.92 0.41 -11.95
N THR A 65 13.32 0.09 -13.08
CA THR A 65 13.68 -1.10 -13.86
C THR A 65 14.73 -0.78 -14.92
N ALA A 66 15.40 -1.82 -15.43
CA ALA A 66 16.20 -1.76 -16.64
C ALA A 66 16.07 -3.07 -17.43
N PRO A 67 16.35 -3.06 -18.75
CA PRO A 67 16.50 -4.30 -19.50
C PRO A 67 17.74 -5.05 -19.02
N GLY A 68 17.57 -6.35 -18.83
CA GLY A 68 18.62 -7.28 -18.45
C GLY A 68 18.90 -8.33 -19.54
N PRO A 69 19.87 -9.23 -19.30
CA PRO A 69 20.24 -10.27 -20.25
C PRO A 69 19.06 -11.14 -20.65
N GLY A 70 18.93 -11.39 -21.95
CA GLY A 70 17.85 -12.19 -22.53
C GLY A 70 16.48 -11.50 -22.51
N GLY A 71 16.43 -10.16 -22.51
CA GLY A 71 15.18 -9.39 -22.50
C GLY A 71 14.43 -9.40 -21.16
N ARG A 72 15.06 -9.90 -20.10
CA ARG A 72 14.45 -9.96 -18.76
C ARG A 72 14.40 -8.58 -18.13
N THR A 73 13.42 -8.34 -17.26
CA THR A 73 13.43 -7.14 -16.40
C THR A 73 14.39 -7.33 -15.24
N VAL A 74 15.17 -6.30 -14.94
CA VAL A 74 15.95 -6.18 -13.70
C VAL A 74 15.50 -4.95 -12.92
N LEU A 75 15.54 -5.02 -11.59
CA LEU A 75 15.31 -3.89 -10.70
C LEU A 75 16.66 -3.15 -10.51
N ALA A 76 16.90 -2.15 -11.34
CA ALA A 76 18.14 -1.39 -11.38
C ALA A 76 18.29 -0.47 -10.15
N THR A 77 17.20 0.11 -9.67
CA THR A 77 17.18 0.93 -8.45
C THR A 77 16.08 0.47 -7.53
N MET A 78 16.44 0.28 -6.26
CA MET A 78 15.51 0.15 -5.14
C MET A 78 16.10 0.92 -3.97
N ARG A 79 15.56 2.11 -3.70
CA ARG A 79 15.93 2.92 -2.53
C ARG A 79 14.67 3.26 -1.77
N SER A 80 14.75 3.24 -0.45
CA SER A 80 13.60 3.54 0.39
C SER A 80 14.02 3.95 1.78
N ALA A 81 13.19 4.76 2.41
CA ALA A 81 13.21 5.02 3.84
C ALA A 81 11.83 4.67 4.43
N PRO A 82 11.75 4.30 5.72
CA PRO A 82 10.47 4.23 6.43
C PRO A 82 9.69 5.55 6.25
N PRO A 83 8.34 5.54 6.27
CA PRO A 83 7.49 4.36 6.41
C PRO A 83 7.36 3.53 5.13
N ILE A 84 7.83 3.99 3.96
CA ILE A 84 7.66 3.31 2.67
C ILE A 84 8.89 2.45 2.35
N THR A 85 8.94 1.21 2.80
CA THR A 85 10.06 0.29 2.49
C THR A 85 9.75 -0.60 1.29
N LEU A 86 10.70 -0.72 0.36
CA LEU A 86 10.58 -1.60 -0.80
C LEU A 86 11.17 -2.98 -0.53
N ARG A 87 10.44 -4.05 -0.86
CA ARG A 87 10.93 -5.43 -0.80
C ARG A 87 10.79 -6.12 -2.14
N ARG A 88 11.91 -6.58 -2.68
CA ARG A 88 11.94 -7.39 -3.90
C ARG A 88 11.41 -8.78 -3.60
N THR A 89 10.41 -9.22 -4.36
CA THR A 89 9.85 -10.57 -4.26
C THR A 89 9.99 -11.37 -5.57
N GLY A 90 10.52 -10.75 -6.63
CA GLY A 90 10.77 -11.38 -7.91
C GLY A 90 11.59 -10.49 -8.86
N PRO A 91 11.85 -10.91 -10.12
CA PRO A 91 12.63 -10.14 -11.10
C PRO A 91 12.07 -8.76 -11.44
N GLY A 92 10.74 -8.60 -11.43
CA GLY A 92 10.03 -7.33 -11.61
C GLY A 92 8.87 -7.22 -10.63
N GLN A 93 9.02 -7.76 -9.43
CA GLN A 93 7.96 -7.78 -8.41
C GLN A 93 8.48 -7.14 -7.13
N VAL A 94 7.75 -6.15 -6.65
CA VAL A 94 8.07 -5.39 -5.44
C VAL A 94 6.84 -5.28 -4.55
N TYR A 95 7.03 -5.52 -3.27
CA TYR A 95 6.06 -5.22 -2.24
C TYR A 95 6.46 -3.97 -1.47
N LEU A 96 5.51 -3.05 -1.31
CA LEU A 96 5.56 -1.97 -0.35
C LEU A 96 5.28 -2.53 1.05
N VAL A 97 6.17 -2.24 1.99
CA VAL A 97 6.08 -2.67 3.39
C VAL A 97 6.10 -1.43 4.27
N ALA A 98 5.06 -1.26 5.08
CA ALA A 98 5.02 -0.27 6.13
C ALA A 98 5.95 -0.72 7.27
N THR A 99 7.10 -0.07 7.41
CA THR A 99 8.10 -0.38 8.46
C THR A 99 8.10 0.61 9.62
N ALA A 100 7.29 1.67 9.52
CA ALA A 100 6.98 2.61 10.57
C ALA A 100 5.52 3.07 10.41
N ALA A 101 4.96 3.70 11.44
CA ALA A 101 3.67 4.38 11.31
C ALA A 101 3.81 5.55 10.33
N GLY A 102 2.85 5.67 9.41
CA GLY A 102 2.81 6.76 8.45
C GLY A 102 1.95 6.41 7.23
N PRO A 103 1.26 7.38 6.62
CA PRO A 103 1.39 8.83 6.85
C PRO A 103 0.76 9.32 8.17
N LEU A 104 1.51 10.08 8.96
CA LEU A 104 1.03 10.86 10.11
C LEU A 104 0.86 12.32 9.71
N GLY A 105 -0.05 13.06 10.35
CA GLY A 105 -0.21 14.51 10.10
C GLY A 105 1.13 15.25 10.15
N GLY A 106 1.42 16.02 9.08
CA GLY A 106 2.69 16.73 8.88
C GLY A 106 3.72 15.98 8.02
N ASP A 107 3.58 14.67 7.80
CA ASP A 107 4.50 13.90 6.97
C ASP A 107 4.47 14.32 5.49
N ASP A 108 5.62 14.25 4.83
CA ASP A 108 5.78 14.42 3.39
C ASP A 108 6.48 13.19 2.79
N LEU A 109 5.71 12.36 2.10
CA LEU A 109 6.16 11.10 1.53
C LEU A 109 6.15 11.17 0.01
N ALA A 110 7.12 10.51 -0.64
CA ALA A 110 7.08 10.32 -2.08
C ALA A 110 7.59 8.94 -2.52
N LEU A 111 7.01 8.46 -3.63
CA LEU A 111 7.40 7.25 -4.33
C LEU A 111 7.59 7.56 -5.81
N ASP A 112 8.81 7.41 -6.29
CA ASP A 112 9.15 7.58 -7.71
C ASP A 112 9.35 6.21 -8.36
N ILE A 113 8.66 5.97 -9.47
CA ILE A 113 8.65 4.71 -10.21
C ILE A 113 9.06 4.98 -11.66
N ASP A 114 10.16 4.40 -12.09
CA ASP A 114 10.63 4.45 -13.49
C ASP A 114 10.62 3.05 -14.09
N VAL A 115 9.71 2.80 -15.04
CA VAL A 115 9.66 1.53 -15.76
C VAL A 115 10.28 1.72 -17.14
N ALA A 116 11.51 1.23 -17.30
CA ALA A 116 12.28 1.34 -18.53
C ALA A 116 11.59 0.67 -19.73
N PRO A 117 11.89 1.12 -20.97
CA PRO A 117 11.30 0.54 -22.18
C PRO A 117 11.42 -0.99 -22.25
N GLY A 118 10.34 -1.65 -22.66
CA GLY A 118 10.26 -3.11 -22.81
C GLY A 118 10.34 -3.91 -21.50
N THR A 119 10.33 -3.26 -20.34
CA THR A 119 10.36 -3.95 -19.04
C THR A 119 8.98 -4.02 -18.38
N ALA A 120 8.84 -4.89 -17.37
CA ALA A 120 7.60 -5.10 -16.65
C ALA A 120 7.81 -5.00 -15.13
N LEU A 121 6.92 -4.26 -14.46
CA LEU A 121 6.94 -4.08 -13.01
C LEU A 121 5.57 -4.34 -12.39
N ASP A 122 5.53 -5.10 -11.32
CA ASP A 122 4.35 -5.38 -10.50
C ASP A 122 4.62 -4.94 -9.06
N VAL A 123 3.90 -3.91 -8.63
CA VAL A 123 3.98 -3.31 -7.30
C VAL A 123 2.70 -3.61 -6.55
N ARG A 124 2.85 -4.31 -5.42
CA ARG A 124 1.79 -4.57 -4.43
C ARG A 124 2.18 -3.99 -3.09
N SER A 125 1.31 -4.04 -2.09
CA SER A 125 1.70 -3.84 -0.70
C SER A 125 1.35 -5.06 0.14
N VAL A 126 2.02 -5.21 1.28
CA VAL A 126 1.74 -6.32 2.22
C VAL A 126 0.46 -6.06 3.03
N ALA A 127 0.15 -4.79 3.29
CA ALA A 127 -0.97 -4.36 4.11
C ALA A 127 -1.49 -3.01 3.63
N SER A 128 -2.70 -2.67 4.11
CA SER A 128 -3.29 -1.34 3.94
C SER A 128 -2.37 -0.25 4.46
N THR A 129 -2.38 0.90 3.79
CA THR A 129 -1.78 2.11 4.33
C THR A 129 -2.74 2.74 5.32
N LEU A 130 -2.33 2.98 6.56
CA LEU A 130 -3.16 3.63 7.57
C LEU A 130 -2.70 5.08 7.75
N VAL A 131 -3.54 6.02 7.30
CA VAL A 131 -3.31 7.46 7.46
C VAL A 131 -3.83 7.87 8.83
N LEU A 132 -2.98 8.53 9.62
CA LEU A 132 -3.26 8.85 11.02
C LEU A 132 -3.19 10.38 11.25
N PRO A 133 -3.86 10.90 12.29
CA PRO A 133 -3.71 12.28 12.72
C PRO A 133 -2.27 12.59 13.16
N GLY A 134 -1.95 13.87 13.25
CA GLY A 134 -0.67 14.33 13.78
C GLY A 134 -0.45 13.88 15.22
N PRO A 135 0.82 13.77 15.68
CA PRO A 135 1.17 13.14 16.96
C PRO A 135 0.84 13.98 18.21
N ARG A 136 0.24 15.16 18.05
CA ARG A 136 -0.09 16.08 19.14
C ARG A 136 -1.60 16.10 19.39
N PRO A 137 -2.09 15.47 20.48
CA PRO A 137 -3.48 15.61 20.89
C PRO A 137 -3.83 17.07 21.11
N GLY A 138 -4.98 17.52 20.59
CA GLY A 138 -5.49 18.88 20.79
C GLY A 138 -4.84 19.98 19.93
N SER A 139 -3.85 19.68 19.07
CA SER A 139 -3.38 20.63 18.07
C SER A 139 -4.31 20.70 16.86
N ALA A 140 -4.22 21.78 16.09
CA ALA A 140 -4.88 21.85 14.79
C ALA A 140 -4.45 20.66 13.90
N PRO A 141 -5.35 20.09 13.08
CA PRO A 141 -5.00 18.99 12.19
C PRO A 141 -3.92 19.41 11.19
N GLU A 142 -2.74 18.77 11.27
CA GLU A 142 -1.66 18.93 10.30
C GLU A 142 -1.94 18.04 9.07
N GLU A 143 -1.78 18.59 7.87
CA GLU A 143 -1.95 17.84 6.62
C GLU A 143 -0.67 17.03 6.33
N SER A 144 -0.83 15.74 6.04
CA SER A 144 0.25 14.92 5.47
C SER A 144 0.10 14.79 3.96
N SER A 145 1.19 14.54 3.25
CA SER A 145 1.20 14.37 1.80
C SER A 145 1.87 13.09 1.36
N MET A 146 1.32 12.46 0.33
CA MET A 146 1.93 11.36 -0.42
C MET A 146 1.89 11.68 -1.91
N THR A 147 3.06 11.79 -2.53
CA THR A 147 3.19 11.99 -3.99
C THR A 147 3.77 10.74 -4.65
N ILE A 148 3.06 10.19 -5.63
CA ILE A 148 3.57 9.10 -6.45
C ILE A 148 3.80 9.61 -7.87
N THR A 149 5.04 9.53 -8.34
CA THR A 149 5.40 9.87 -9.72
C THR A 149 5.79 8.60 -10.43
N ALA A 150 5.16 8.29 -11.55
CA ALA A 150 5.45 7.10 -12.33
C ALA A 150 5.66 7.45 -13.79
N ARG A 151 6.78 6.99 -14.38
CA ARG A 151 7.10 7.15 -15.81
C ARG A 151 7.26 5.77 -16.44
N ILE A 152 6.46 5.50 -17.47
CA ILE A 152 6.37 4.19 -18.11
C ILE A 152 6.86 4.30 -19.55
N GLY A 153 8.00 3.66 -19.82
CA GLY A 153 8.67 3.69 -21.12
C GLY A 153 7.94 2.93 -22.22
N ALA A 154 8.44 3.07 -23.44
CA ALA A 154 7.86 2.45 -24.62
C ALA A 154 7.78 0.91 -24.48
N GLY A 155 6.62 0.34 -24.81
CA GLY A 155 6.33 -1.08 -24.70
C GLY A 155 6.45 -1.67 -23.29
N ALA A 156 6.60 -0.83 -22.26
CA ALA A 156 6.74 -1.27 -20.88
C ALA A 156 5.38 -1.53 -20.22
N SER A 157 5.37 -2.29 -19.13
CA SER A 157 4.16 -2.54 -18.35
C SER A 157 4.32 -2.29 -16.86
N LEU A 158 3.31 -1.66 -16.25
CA LEU A 158 3.20 -1.48 -14.81
C LEU A 158 1.86 -2.02 -14.30
N ARG A 159 1.92 -2.90 -13.31
CA ARG A 159 0.79 -3.20 -12.44
C ARG A 159 1.06 -2.56 -11.08
N PHE A 160 0.30 -1.53 -10.72
CA PHE A 160 0.37 -0.88 -9.41
C PHE A 160 -0.96 -1.12 -8.70
N ALA A 161 -0.98 -2.07 -7.77
CA ALA A 161 -2.20 -2.47 -7.06
C ALA A 161 -1.88 -2.76 -5.58
N PRO A 162 -1.52 -1.74 -4.79
CA PRO A 162 -1.36 -1.88 -3.36
C PRO A 162 -2.70 -2.18 -2.67
N GLU A 163 -2.64 -2.62 -1.43
CA GLU A 163 -3.80 -2.73 -0.54
C GLU A 163 -4.35 -1.34 -0.17
N PRO A 164 -5.62 -1.25 0.27
CA PRO A 164 -6.32 0.03 0.41
C PRO A 164 -5.67 1.02 1.37
N THR A 165 -5.92 2.30 1.12
CA THR A 165 -5.61 3.39 2.06
C THR A 165 -6.78 3.59 3.01
N VAL A 166 -6.55 3.46 4.31
CA VAL A 166 -7.54 3.67 5.39
C VAL A 166 -7.34 5.05 6.00
N LEU A 167 -8.38 5.87 5.98
CA LEU A 167 -8.35 7.24 6.50
C LEU A 167 -8.87 7.28 7.94
N ALA A 168 -7.99 7.12 8.94
CA ALA A 168 -8.39 7.10 10.35
C ALA A 168 -9.00 8.45 10.79
N ALA A 169 -9.81 8.44 11.85
CA ALA A 169 -10.47 9.65 12.33
C ALA A 169 -9.43 10.73 12.68
N GLY A 170 -9.78 11.97 12.33
CA GLY A 170 -8.94 13.13 12.58
C GLY A 170 -7.73 13.26 11.65
N CYS A 171 -7.46 12.29 10.75
CA CYS A 171 -6.41 12.47 9.76
C CYS A 171 -6.77 13.60 8.77
N ARG A 172 -5.75 14.26 8.24
CA ARG A 172 -5.89 15.18 7.10
C ARG A 172 -4.77 14.86 6.12
N HIS A 173 -5.14 14.48 4.90
CA HIS A 173 -4.18 13.94 3.94
C HIS A 173 -4.38 14.47 2.52
N ARG A 174 -3.27 14.52 1.79
CA ARG A 174 -3.23 14.80 0.36
C ARG A 174 -2.49 13.68 -0.35
N MET A 175 -3.20 13.00 -1.24
CA MET A 175 -2.59 12.02 -2.14
C MET A 175 -2.53 12.60 -3.55
N THR A 176 -1.39 12.47 -4.22
CA THR A 176 -1.20 12.93 -5.60
C THR A 176 -0.48 11.88 -6.41
N VAL A 177 -1.10 11.46 -7.51
CA VAL A 177 -0.50 10.56 -8.50
C VAL A 177 -0.24 11.33 -9.78
N ARG A 178 0.98 11.20 -10.29
CA ARG A 178 1.40 11.72 -11.60
C ARG A 178 1.93 10.55 -12.41
N LEU A 179 1.21 10.20 -13.46
CA LEU A 179 1.52 9.07 -14.32
C LEU A 179 1.79 9.55 -15.74
N GLU A 180 3.00 9.31 -16.23
CA GLU A 180 3.43 9.60 -17.60
C GLU A 180 3.70 8.30 -18.34
N LEU A 181 3.05 8.13 -19.50
CA LEU A 181 3.12 6.93 -20.30
C LEU A 181 3.63 7.24 -21.71
N ALA A 182 4.50 6.37 -22.23
CA ALA A 182 4.70 6.24 -23.66
C ALA A 182 3.39 5.78 -24.35
N PRO A 183 3.19 6.09 -25.64
CA PRO A 183 1.94 5.77 -26.36
C PRO A 183 1.54 4.29 -26.37
N ASP A 184 2.50 3.37 -26.24
CA ASP A 184 2.34 1.92 -26.27
C ASP A 184 2.55 1.25 -24.90
N ALA A 185 2.71 2.04 -23.84
CA ALA A 185 2.84 1.54 -22.48
C ALA A 185 1.52 1.00 -21.92
N ARG A 186 1.62 -0.04 -21.09
CA ARG A 186 0.46 -0.73 -20.50
C ARG A 186 0.45 -0.55 -18.99
N VAL A 187 -0.62 0.00 -18.45
CA VAL A 187 -0.74 0.23 -17.00
C VAL A 187 -2.04 -0.37 -16.49
N LEU A 188 -1.95 -1.07 -15.37
CA LEU A 188 -3.08 -1.26 -14.46
C LEU A 188 -2.72 -0.55 -13.17
N TRP A 189 -3.45 0.53 -12.86
CA TRP A 189 -3.27 1.29 -11.63
C TRP A 189 -4.55 1.26 -10.82
N ARG A 190 -4.51 0.66 -9.63
CA ARG A 190 -5.66 0.58 -8.73
C ARG A 190 -5.44 1.42 -7.47
N GLU A 191 -6.43 2.24 -7.16
CA GLU A 191 -6.54 2.98 -5.91
C GLU A 191 -7.81 2.57 -5.17
N GLU A 192 -7.68 2.32 -3.87
CA GLU A 192 -8.79 1.96 -2.98
C GLU A 192 -8.67 2.80 -1.71
N ILE A 193 -9.76 3.46 -1.32
CA ILE A 193 -9.84 4.29 -0.12
C ILE A 193 -10.96 3.76 0.77
N VAL A 194 -10.64 3.54 2.04
CA VAL A 194 -11.56 3.11 3.09
C VAL A 194 -11.78 4.26 4.07
N PHE A 195 -13.04 4.57 4.33
CA PHE A 195 -13.48 5.69 5.14
C PHE A 195 -13.46 5.29 6.62
N GLY A 196 -12.33 5.49 7.30
CA GLY A 196 -12.16 5.12 8.71
C GLY A 196 -11.90 3.62 8.92
N ARG A 197 -11.44 3.27 10.11
CA ARG A 197 -11.45 1.87 10.56
C ARG A 197 -12.87 1.43 10.90
N TYR A 198 -13.06 0.16 11.24
CA TYR A 198 -14.35 -0.37 11.65
C TYR A 198 -14.93 0.43 12.83
N GLY A 199 -16.17 0.91 12.68
CA GLY A 199 -16.87 1.71 13.69
C GLY A 199 -16.38 3.16 13.83
N GLU A 200 -15.39 3.57 13.05
CA GLU A 200 -14.79 4.90 13.13
C GLU A 200 -15.35 5.82 12.03
N ALA A 201 -15.41 7.13 12.28
CA ALA A 201 -15.68 8.12 11.23
C ALA A 201 -14.44 8.30 10.33
N PRO A 202 -14.60 8.65 9.04
CA PRO A 202 -13.46 8.95 8.19
C PRO A 202 -12.69 10.18 8.66
N GLY A 203 -11.38 10.17 8.43
CA GLY A 203 -10.59 11.40 8.33
C GLY A 203 -10.81 12.12 6.99
N ARG A 204 -10.11 13.23 6.79
CA ARG A 204 -10.16 14.04 5.57
C ARG A 204 -9.06 13.66 4.59
N CYS A 205 -9.41 13.52 3.32
CA CYS A 205 -8.43 13.29 2.26
C CYS A 205 -8.83 14.02 0.98
N ARG A 206 -7.85 14.63 0.31
CA ARG A 206 -7.97 15.08 -1.08
C ARG A 206 -7.03 14.24 -1.94
N THR A 207 -7.56 13.49 -2.88
CA THR A 207 -6.79 12.71 -3.84
C THR A 207 -6.86 13.34 -5.22
N ARG A 208 -5.72 13.40 -5.91
CA ARG A 208 -5.60 13.88 -7.29
C ARG A 208 -4.84 12.85 -8.12
N PHE A 209 -5.40 12.50 -9.28
CA PHE A 209 -4.79 11.61 -10.25
C PHE A 209 -4.64 12.32 -11.59
N ASP A 210 -3.41 12.43 -12.06
CA ASP A 210 -3.07 12.98 -13.35
C ASP A 210 -2.35 11.92 -14.22
N ALA A 211 -2.97 11.50 -15.31
CA ALA A 211 -2.38 10.58 -16.30
C ALA A 211 -2.18 11.28 -17.64
N VAL A 212 -0.99 11.10 -18.24
CA VAL A 212 -0.61 11.66 -19.54
C VAL A 212 -0.04 10.54 -20.41
N VAL A 213 -0.55 10.38 -21.63
CA VAL A 213 -0.03 9.43 -22.63
C VAL A 213 0.53 10.22 -23.82
N GLY A 214 1.80 10.02 -24.14
CA GLY A 214 2.43 10.69 -25.29
C GLY A 214 2.33 12.23 -25.22
N GLY A 215 2.43 12.81 -24.02
CA GLY A 215 2.30 14.25 -23.79
C GLY A 215 0.86 14.78 -23.77
N ARG A 216 -0.16 13.94 -23.98
CA ARG A 216 -1.57 14.34 -23.97
C ARG A 216 -2.27 13.86 -22.68
N PRO A 217 -3.07 14.70 -22.00
CA PRO A 217 -3.86 14.26 -20.86
C PRO A 217 -4.81 13.10 -21.24
N LEU A 218 -4.77 12.02 -20.44
CA LEU A 218 -5.70 10.89 -20.54
C LEU A 218 -6.74 10.94 -19.43
N LEU A 219 -6.31 11.19 -18.18
CA LEU A 219 -7.17 11.28 -17.00
C LEU A 219 -6.70 12.45 -16.12
N ARG A 220 -7.66 13.24 -15.64
CA ARG A 220 -7.45 14.29 -14.64
C ARG A 220 -8.62 14.20 -13.67
N GLN A 221 -8.38 13.61 -12.51
CA GLN A 221 -9.42 13.36 -11.51
C GLN A 221 -9.00 13.95 -10.18
N GLU A 222 -9.95 14.56 -9.48
CA GLU A 222 -9.79 14.93 -8.09
C GLU A 222 -11.02 14.50 -7.32
N PHE A 223 -10.80 14.00 -6.10
CA PHE A 223 -11.86 13.51 -5.24
C PHE A 223 -11.53 13.85 -3.78
N THR A 224 -12.57 14.18 -3.01
CA THR A 224 -12.45 14.57 -1.61
C THR A 224 -13.30 13.64 -0.75
N VAL A 225 -12.72 13.21 0.38
CA VAL A 225 -13.37 12.43 1.43
C VAL A 225 -13.36 13.22 2.72
N GLY A 226 -14.42 13.08 3.50
CA GLY A 226 -14.50 13.63 4.85
C GLY A 226 -14.97 15.08 4.84
N ASP A 227 -15.69 15.53 3.82
CA ASP A 227 -16.36 16.83 3.79
C ASP A 227 -17.85 16.70 4.16
N PRO A 228 -18.24 17.04 5.41
CA PRO A 228 -19.61 16.86 5.90
C PRO A 228 -20.67 17.56 5.05
N ALA A 229 -20.29 18.59 4.28
CA ALA A 229 -21.22 19.30 3.41
C ALA A 229 -21.70 18.47 2.20
N ILE A 230 -20.92 17.48 1.76
CA ILE A 230 -21.18 16.75 0.51
C ILE A 230 -21.13 15.22 0.65
N ASP A 231 -20.48 14.70 1.69
CA ASP A 231 -20.21 13.26 1.85
C ASP A 231 -21.47 12.39 1.81
N ALA A 232 -22.56 12.82 2.45
CA ALA A 232 -23.81 12.08 2.50
C ALA A 232 -24.63 12.17 1.19
N SER A 233 -24.19 12.98 0.23
CA SER A 233 -24.92 13.16 -1.03
C SER A 233 -24.85 11.90 -1.89
N PRO A 234 -25.99 11.41 -2.42
CA PRO A 234 -25.99 10.30 -3.37
C PRO A 234 -25.28 10.65 -4.69
N ALA A 235 -25.09 11.94 -4.99
CA ALA A 235 -24.30 12.39 -6.14
C ALA A 235 -22.79 12.27 -5.93
N VAL A 236 -22.33 11.97 -4.70
CA VAL A 236 -20.91 11.87 -4.35
C VAL A 236 -20.57 10.41 -4.00
N TYR A 237 -20.96 9.95 -2.82
CA TYR A 237 -20.84 8.53 -2.45
C TYR A 237 -21.89 8.02 -1.48
N GLY A 238 -22.86 8.86 -1.08
CA GLY A 238 -23.99 8.44 -0.25
C GLY A 238 -23.57 7.73 1.03
N ASP A 239 -24.02 6.49 1.19
CA ASP A 239 -23.74 5.63 2.35
C ASP A 239 -22.51 4.72 2.18
N ALA A 240 -21.80 4.82 1.05
CA ALA A 240 -20.62 4.01 0.81
C ALA A 240 -19.52 4.33 1.84
N ARG A 241 -18.76 3.29 2.20
CA ARG A 241 -17.63 3.38 3.13
C ARG A 241 -16.29 3.18 2.44
N CYS A 242 -16.33 2.79 1.17
CA CYS A 242 -15.14 2.59 0.37
C CYS A 242 -15.40 3.10 -1.05
N VAL A 243 -14.37 3.69 -1.63
CA VAL A 243 -14.33 4.11 -3.04
C VAL A 243 -13.04 3.62 -3.65
N GLY A 244 -13.08 3.31 -4.93
CA GLY A 244 -11.86 2.99 -5.65
C GLY A 244 -12.02 3.18 -7.14
N GLY A 245 -10.87 3.18 -7.80
CA GLY A 245 -10.81 3.19 -9.24
C GLY A 245 -9.61 2.39 -9.74
N THR A 246 -9.78 1.82 -10.93
CA THR A 246 -8.68 1.18 -11.67
C THR A 246 -8.55 1.84 -13.04
N LEU A 247 -7.44 2.53 -13.28
CA LEU A 247 -7.06 2.96 -14.63
C LEU A 247 -6.38 1.79 -15.34
N ILE A 248 -6.91 1.40 -16.49
CA ILE A 248 -6.31 0.39 -17.35
C ILE A 248 -5.97 1.04 -18.69
N THR A 249 -4.70 0.97 -19.11
CA THR A 249 -4.26 1.41 -20.43
C THR A 249 -3.78 0.22 -21.24
N GLY A 250 -4.00 0.31 -22.55
CA GLY A 250 -3.53 -0.66 -23.53
C GLY A 250 -3.09 0.07 -24.79
N PRO A 251 -2.27 -0.56 -25.64
CA PRO A 251 -1.96 0.04 -26.92
C PRO A 251 -3.27 0.32 -27.68
N PRO A 252 -3.40 1.47 -28.37
CA PRO A 252 -4.54 1.67 -29.26
C PRO A 252 -4.60 0.50 -30.25
N GLY A 253 -5.80 -0.03 -30.48
CA GLY A 253 -6.01 -1.01 -31.55
C GLY A 253 -5.52 -0.42 -32.88
N THR A 254 -4.86 -1.23 -33.71
CA THR A 254 -4.54 -0.77 -35.07
C THR A 254 -5.85 -0.64 -35.85
N ALA A 255 -5.95 0.28 -36.81
CA ALA A 255 -7.15 0.38 -37.64
C ALA A 255 -7.49 -1.01 -38.25
N GLY A 256 -8.61 -1.61 -37.82
CA GLY A 256 -9.04 -2.96 -38.20
C GLY A 256 -8.82 -4.06 -37.15
N SER A 257 -7.95 -3.88 -36.16
CA SER A 257 -7.93 -4.69 -34.93
C SER A 257 -8.49 -3.85 -33.78
N GLY A 258 -9.63 -4.25 -33.24
CA GLY A 258 -10.28 -3.50 -32.15
C GLY A 258 -9.32 -3.22 -30.99
N SER A 259 -9.58 -2.15 -30.25
CA SER A 259 -8.91 -1.89 -28.95
C SER A 259 -8.95 -3.15 -28.08
N LEU A 260 -7.85 -3.45 -27.37
CA LEU A 260 -7.83 -4.50 -26.34
C LEU A 260 -8.55 -4.08 -25.05
N LEU A 261 -9.41 -3.06 -25.11
CA LEU A 261 -10.19 -2.54 -24.00
C LEU A 261 -11.62 -2.28 -24.46
N ALA A 262 -12.56 -2.34 -23.52
CA ALA A 262 -13.97 -2.05 -23.75
C ALA A 262 -14.16 -0.69 -24.45
N GLY A 263 -14.86 -0.72 -25.59
CA GLY A 263 -15.21 0.48 -26.36
C GLY A 263 -16.48 1.18 -25.89
N GLU A 264 -17.28 0.50 -25.06
CA GLU A 264 -18.55 1.01 -24.54
C GLU A 264 -18.55 0.99 -23.00
N ALA A 265 -19.31 1.90 -22.41
CA ALA A 265 -19.49 1.93 -20.97
C ALA A 265 -20.29 0.72 -20.48
N VAL A 266 -19.84 0.13 -19.38
CA VAL A 266 -20.56 -0.97 -18.71
C VAL A 266 -20.89 -0.52 -17.30
N ILE A 267 -22.15 -0.62 -16.90
CA ILE A 267 -22.61 -0.24 -15.57
C ILE A 267 -23.09 -1.50 -14.86
N GLY A 268 -22.61 -1.69 -13.64
CA GLY A 268 -23.11 -2.71 -12.72
C GLY A 268 -23.49 -2.10 -11.38
N ASP A 269 -24.00 -2.94 -10.47
CA ASP A 269 -24.40 -2.49 -9.14
C ASP A 269 -23.18 -1.99 -8.33
N GLY A 270 -23.11 -0.66 -8.15
CA GLY A 270 -22.04 0.02 -7.42
C GLY A 270 -20.69 0.08 -8.14
N TRP A 271 -20.64 -0.17 -9.45
CA TRP A 271 -19.42 -0.01 -10.25
C TRP A 271 -19.72 0.31 -11.72
N ALA A 272 -18.74 0.91 -12.40
CA ALA A 272 -18.82 1.19 -13.82
C ALA A 272 -17.45 1.04 -14.50
N VAL A 273 -17.45 0.67 -15.77
CA VAL A 273 -16.33 0.75 -16.71
C VAL A 273 -16.62 1.90 -17.65
N LEU A 274 -15.69 2.86 -17.72
CA LEU A 274 -15.85 4.11 -18.44
C LEU A 274 -14.70 4.25 -19.45
N PRO A 275 -14.94 4.03 -20.75
CA PRO A 275 -13.95 4.33 -21.79
C PRO A 275 -13.54 5.80 -21.76
N LEU A 276 -12.24 6.06 -21.84
CA LEU A 276 -11.70 7.42 -21.90
C LEU A 276 -11.57 7.87 -23.36
N ALA A 277 -11.38 9.18 -23.56
CA ALA A 277 -11.16 9.74 -24.90
C ALA A 277 -9.83 9.30 -25.57
N GLY A 278 -8.97 8.60 -24.83
CA GLY A 278 -7.69 8.08 -25.28
C GLY A 278 -7.54 6.59 -25.01
N PRO A 279 -6.31 6.04 -25.05
CA PRO A 279 -6.05 4.60 -24.97
C PRO A 279 -6.16 4.07 -23.52
N GLY A 280 -7.35 4.12 -22.95
CA GLY A 280 -7.60 3.62 -21.60
C GLY A 280 -9.07 3.60 -21.19
N VAL A 281 -9.33 2.88 -20.12
CA VAL A 281 -10.63 2.79 -19.45
C VAL A 281 -10.44 3.06 -17.97
N LEU A 282 -11.43 3.72 -17.36
CA LEU A 282 -11.51 3.90 -15.91
C LEU A 282 -12.59 2.98 -15.36
N VAL A 283 -12.20 2.04 -14.51
CA VAL A 283 -13.14 1.33 -13.64
C VAL A 283 -13.33 2.18 -12.39
N SER A 284 -14.57 2.42 -11.98
CA SER A 284 -14.90 3.12 -10.73
C SER A 284 -15.87 2.28 -9.91
N ALA A 285 -15.72 2.26 -8.59
CA ALA A 285 -16.61 1.52 -7.72
C ALA A 285 -16.79 2.19 -6.35
N LEU A 286 -17.96 2.00 -5.78
CA LEU A 286 -18.31 2.32 -4.39
C LEU A 286 -18.72 1.03 -3.69
N ALA A 287 -18.50 0.92 -2.38
CA ALA A 287 -18.93 -0.23 -1.60
C ALA A 287 -19.11 0.09 -0.10
N PRO A 288 -19.89 -0.73 0.63
CA PRO A 288 -20.02 -0.62 2.08
C PRO A 288 -18.79 -1.14 2.84
N ASP A 289 -17.91 -1.90 2.19
CA ASP A 289 -16.71 -2.47 2.78
C ASP A 289 -15.60 -2.73 1.74
N ALA A 290 -14.37 -2.90 2.22
CA ALA A 290 -13.19 -3.05 1.37
C ALA A 290 -13.21 -4.33 0.52
N ALA A 291 -13.77 -5.43 1.04
CA ALA A 291 -13.83 -6.69 0.31
C ALA A 291 -14.85 -6.61 -0.84
N GLY A 292 -16.00 -5.96 -0.59
CA GLY A 292 -16.99 -5.62 -1.58
C GLY A 292 -16.43 -4.69 -2.67
N LEU A 293 -15.67 -3.66 -2.26
CA LEU A 293 -14.99 -2.76 -3.19
C LEU A 293 -14.06 -3.54 -4.12
N ARG A 294 -13.17 -4.37 -3.56
CA ARG A 294 -12.22 -5.18 -4.33
C ARG A 294 -12.91 -6.06 -5.35
N ARG A 295 -13.96 -6.79 -4.95
CA ARG A 295 -14.76 -7.63 -5.86
C ARG A 295 -15.41 -6.83 -6.99
N ARG A 296 -15.95 -5.64 -6.68
CA ARG A 296 -16.57 -4.74 -7.67
C ARG A 296 -15.53 -4.22 -8.68
N LEU A 297 -14.36 -3.80 -8.20
CA LEU A 297 -13.25 -3.38 -9.06
C LEU A 297 -12.75 -4.51 -9.94
N GLU A 298 -12.48 -5.70 -9.40
CA GLU A 298 -12.00 -6.86 -10.17
C GLU A 298 -13.04 -7.32 -11.22
N ARG A 299 -14.33 -7.20 -10.92
CA ARG A 299 -15.39 -7.45 -11.89
C ARG A 299 -15.37 -6.42 -13.03
N GLY A 300 -15.19 -5.13 -12.70
CA GLY A 300 -15.03 -4.07 -13.69
C GLY A 300 -13.75 -4.23 -14.52
N GLU A 301 -12.64 -4.59 -13.89
CA GLU A 301 -11.36 -4.91 -14.56
C GLU A 301 -11.54 -6.06 -15.56
N THR A 302 -12.30 -7.09 -15.19
CA THR A 302 -12.61 -8.20 -16.10
C THR A 302 -13.52 -7.76 -17.25
N ALA A 303 -14.51 -6.92 -16.97
CA ALA A 303 -15.43 -6.39 -17.98
C ALA A 303 -14.79 -5.35 -18.91
N ALA A 304 -13.70 -4.73 -18.48
CA ALA A 304 -12.89 -3.79 -19.26
C ALA A 304 -12.03 -4.46 -20.32
N LEU A 305 -11.76 -5.76 -20.18
CA LEU A 305 -11.03 -6.54 -21.18
C LEU A 305 -12.03 -7.11 -22.22
N PRO A 306 -11.67 -7.13 -23.52
CA PRO A 306 -12.47 -7.76 -24.56
C PRO A 306 -12.74 -9.21 -24.22
N ARG A 307 -13.95 -9.66 -24.55
CA ARG A 307 -14.33 -11.08 -24.51
C ARG A 307 -13.90 -11.80 -25.78
#